data_AF-A0A1Y3UEY1-F1
#
_entry.id   AF-A0A1Y3UEY1-F1
#
_cell.length_a   1.000
_cell.length_b   1.000
_cell.length_c   1.000
_cell.angle_alpha   90.00
_cell.angle_beta   90.00
_cell.angle_gamma   90.00
#
_symmetry.space_group_name_H-M   'P 1'
#
loop_
_entity.id
_entity.type
_entity.pdbx_description
1 polymer ?
#
loop_
_entity_poly.entity_id
_entity_poly.type
_entity_poly.pdbx_seq_one_letter_code
_entity_poly.pdbx_strand_id
1 'polypeptide(L)'
;MGVDSHRRHHVRAVSAHGDDAHRQPRGRHRGGRRGRCRVTHPDPTTQRIWARADRYTAGGNSRKYIAVHNTANTASAENEAKNLANNPGKSSFQYAVDDADIVQCVHDYDTAWAVGAWTGARQLIGNNQSISIEVCNPGTRFSQASIENLRKLVLHLMEYYGIPASNVVRHWDCHTGRKRCPAYYSGAGNRDWGQLHAYITSEGESMAQGQVPGAAVNAAGLNYRAHVQTLGWLDSVRDGQVAGTTGQGLQLEAVKITPPEGVELTVLAHIEDIGWKSYAGIRKGASSGEGSSANDPIIGTVGQALRMEAIQIIPTEIPAGKQLKYQVHVEDYGWTGWVYAPYATGTVGLGKAIEAIQMVLE
;
A
#
# COMPACT_ATOMS: atom_id res chain seq x y z
N MET A 1 -79.47 7.79 15.65
CA MET A 1 -79.71 7.70 17.10
C MET A 1 -78.33 7.80 17.73
N GLY A 2 -77.87 8.95 18.25
CA GLY A 2 -78.32 9.57 19.52
C GLY A 2 -78.05 8.58 20.67
N VAL A 3 -77.35 8.85 21.76
CA VAL A 3 -77.00 10.08 22.50
C VAL A 3 -75.91 9.62 23.52
N ASP A 4 -74.75 10.24 23.59
CA ASP A 4 -74.31 11.21 24.63
C ASP A 4 -74.78 10.95 26.07
N SER A 5 -73.84 10.81 27.02
CA SER A 5 -74.07 11.12 28.44
C SER A 5 -72.78 11.61 29.14
N HIS A 6 -72.59 12.92 29.01
CA HIS A 6 -72.09 13.87 29.99
C HIS A 6 -71.67 13.38 31.40
N ARG A 7 -70.53 13.90 31.89
CA ARG A 7 -70.53 14.84 33.04
C ARG A 7 -69.23 15.66 33.12
N ARG A 8 -69.41 16.98 33.21
CA ARG A 8 -68.40 18.02 33.47
C ARG A 8 -67.99 18.02 34.95
N HIS A 9 -66.80 18.52 35.28
CA HIS A 9 -66.64 19.59 36.28
C HIS A 9 -65.25 20.27 36.21
N HIS A 10 -65.31 21.61 36.16
CA HIS A 10 -64.40 22.65 36.69
C HIS A 10 -62.89 22.71 36.39
N VAL A 11 -62.56 23.66 35.49
CA VAL A 11 -61.77 24.89 35.70
C VAL A 11 -60.78 24.94 36.89
N ARG A 12 -59.49 25.09 36.58
CA ARG A 12 -58.68 26.29 36.89
C ARG A 12 -57.29 26.21 36.24
N ALA A 13 -56.89 27.30 35.61
CA ALA A 13 -55.53 27.57 35.16
C ALA A 13 -54.57 27.71 36.36
N VAL A 14 -53.26 27.47 36.15
CA VAL A 14 -52.15 28.39 36.45
C VAL A 14 -50.84 27.79 35.86
N SER A 15 -50.08 28.68 35.23
CA SER A 15 -48.71 28.58 34.68
C SER A 15 -47.64 28.05 35.65
N ALA A 16 -46.62 27.35 35.15
CA ALA A 16 -45.20 27.76 35.25
C ALA A 16 -44.21 26.67 34.79
N HIS A 17 -43.07 27.16 34.32
CA HIS A 17 -41.85 26.51 33.83
C HIS A 17 -41.27 25.36 34.66
N GLY A 18 -40.47 24.53 33.99
CA GLY A 18 -39.40 23.76 34.62
C GLY A 18 -38.86 22.66 33.71
N ASP A 19 -37.80 22.96 32.96
CA ASP A 19 -36.89 21.97 32.38
C ASP A 19 -36.31 21.08 33.49
N ASP A 20 -36.25 19.76 33.28
CA ASP A 20 -35.13 18.99 33.82
C ASP A 20 -34.87 17.69 33.05
N ALA A 21 -33.58 17.39 32.97
CA ALA A 21 -32.94 16.49 32.05
C ALA A 21 -32.89 15.04 32.57
N HIS A 22 -33.31 14.07 31.75
CA HIS A 22 -32.98 12.67 31.99
C HIS A 22 -31.63 12.29 31.35
N ARG A 23 -30.66 12.19 32.24
CA ARG A 23 -29.28 11.70 32.09
C ARG A 23 -29.25 10.24 31.63
N GLN A 24 -28.58 9.95 30.51
CA GLN A 24 -28.09 8.61 30.17
C GLN A 24 -26.56 8.53 30.34
N PRO A 25 -26.01 7.35 30.71
CA PRO A 25 -24.62 7.24 31.16
C PRO A 25 -23.63 7.23 29.99
N ARG A 26 -22.56 8.03 30.14
CA ARG A 26 -21.43 8.07 29.20
C ARG A 26 -20.57 6.81 29.32
N GLY A 27 -20.71 5.90 28.35
CA GLY A 27 -19.72 4.88 28.07
C GLY A 27 -18.44 5.53 27.54
N ARG A 28 -17.33 5.39 28.27
CA ARG A 28 -15.99 5.77 27.81
C ARG A 28 -15.54 4.79 26.74
N HIS A 29 -15.74 5.11 25.46
CA HIS A 29 -14.96 4.49 24.39
C HIS A 29 -13.51 4.98 24.48
N ARG A 30 -12.62 4.11 24.97
CA ARG A 30 -11.19 4.24 24.73
C ARG A 30 -10.98 4.01 23.22
N GLY A 31 -10.98 5.09 22.47
CA GLY A 31 -10.55 5.08 21.07
C GLY A 31 -9.10 4.61 21.03
N GLY A 32 -8.88 3.42 20.48
CA GLY A 32 -7.55 2.96 20.11
C GLY A 32 -6.96 3.97 19.13
N ARG A 33 -5.82 4.56 19.51
CA ARG A 33 -5.01 5.38 18.62
C ARG A 33 -4.53 4.49 17.47
N ARG A 34 -5.24 4.49 16.35
CA ARG A 34 -4.66 4.08 15.07
C ARG A 34 -3.61 5.15 14.75
N GLY A 35 -2.34 4.83 14.94
CA GLY A 35 -1.24 5.70 14.58
C GLY A 35 -1.28 5.95 13.08
N ARG A 36 -1.75 7.14 12.68
CA ARG A 36 -1.37 7.68 11.38
C ARG A 36 0.13 7.94 11.49
N CYS A 37 0.93 7.25 10.68
CA CYS A 37 2.32 7.63 10.46
C CYS A 37 2.29 9.03 9.83
N ARG A 38 2.36 10.05 10.67
CA ARG A 38 2.29 11.46 10.28
C ARG A 38 3.75 11.86 10.11
N VAL A 39 4.18 12.09 8.87
CA VAL A 39 5.43 12.80 8.60
C VAL A 39 5.17 14.26 9.02
N THR A 40 5.21 14.52 10.32
CA THR A 40 5.21 15.89 10.83
C THR A 40 6.62 16.39 10.71
N HIS A 41 6.87 17.50 10.01
CA HIS A 41 8.05 18.31 10.30
C HIS A 41 8.01 18.67 11.77
N PRO A 42 8.97 18.23 12.59
CA PRO A 42 9.17 18.83 13.88
C PRO A 42 9.89 20.14 13.60
N ASP A 43 9.48 21.19 14.30
CA ASP A 43 10.26 22.41 14.38
C ASP A 43 11.73 22.02 14.67
N PRO A 44 12.70 22.46 13.85
CA PRO A 44 14.11 22.07 13.98
C PRO A 44 14.71 22.41 15.35
N THR A 45 14.06 23.27 16.13
CA THR A 45 14.46 23.59 17.51
C THR A 45 13.95 22.62 18.59
N THR A 46 13.03 21.72 18.23
CA THR A 46 12.35 20.79 19.17
C THR A 46 12.55 19.31 18.83
N GLN A 47 13.19 19.00 17.71
CA GLN A 47 13.38 17.63 17.28
C GLN A 47 14.50 16.93 18.06
N ARG A 48 14.17 15.82 18.71
CA ARG A 48 15.19 14.97 19.34
C ARG A 48 16.03 14.31 18.26
N ILE A 49 17.25 14.80 18.07
CA ILE A 49 18.29 14.15 17.26
C ILE A 49 18.92 13.03 18.06
N TRP A 50 19.02 11.87 17.43
CA TRP A 50 19.57 10.68 18.06
C TRP A 50 21.08 10.66 17.97
N ALA A 51 21.68 11.06 16.84
CA ALA A 51 23.12 10.97 16.66
C ALA A 51 23.89 11.87 17.63
N ARG A 52 24.97 11.33 18.19
CA ARG A 52 25.95 12.12 18.94
C ARG A 52 26.61 13.17 18.03
N ALA A 53 26.98 14.31 18.62
CA ALA A 53 27.63 15.41 17.91
C ALA A 53 28.97 15.05 17.25
N ASP A 54 29.61 13.94 17.64
CA ASP A 54 30.84 13.42 17.04
C ASP A 54 30.61 12.45 15.87
N ARG A 55 29.36 12.27 15.42
CA ARG A 55 28.99 11.36 14.32
C ARG A 55 28.62 12.08 13.03
N TYR A 56 28.61 13.41 13.01
CA TYR A 56 28.27 14.23 11.85
C TYR A 56 29.02 15.57 11.91
N THR A 57 28.98 16.33 10.82
CA THR A 57 29.45 17.73 10.82
C THR A 57 28.24 18.65 10.90
N ALA A 58 28.20 19.53 11.89
CA ALA A 58 27.12 20.49 12.03
C ALA A 58 27.08 21.47 10.85
N GLY A 59 25.91 21.67 10.27
CA GLY A 59 25.66 22.50 9.11
C GLY A 59 26.30 21.99 7.81
N GLY A 60 26.33 22.89 6.83
CA GLY A 60 27.07 22.70 5.57
C GLY A 60 26.42 21.77 4.55
N ASN A 61 25.32 21.09 4.89
CA ASN A 61 24.61 20.27 3.92
C ASN A 61 23.74 21.14 3.02
N SER A 62 23.85 21.00 1.69
CA SER A 62 23.06 21.73 0.71
C SER A 62 21.77 21.02 0.28
N ARG A 63 21.53 19.77 0.71
CA ARG A 63 20.31 18.97 0.44
C ARG A 63 19.89 18.95 -1.04
N LYS A 64 20.86 18.71 -1.94
CA LYS A 64 20.62 18.65 -3.39
C LYS A 64 20.20 17.27 -3.89
N TYR A 65 20.52 16.23 -3.13
CA TYR A 65 20.28 14.84 -3.47
C TYR A 65 19.65 14.09 -2.30
N ILE A 66 18.91 13.03 -2.62
CA ILE A 66 18.49 12.02 -1.65
C ILE A 66 19.24 10.74 -2.02
N ALA A 67 20.07 10.21 -1.11
CA ALA A 67 20.81 8.97 -1.31
C ALA A 67 20.14 7.84 -0.55
N VAL A 68 19.71 6.80 -1.27
CA VAL A 68 19.11 5.59 -0.71
C VAL A 68 20.19 4.54 -0.45
N HIS A 69 20.17 3.98 0.75
CA HIS A 69 21.08 2.97 1.26
C HIS A 69 20.32 1.75 1.80
N ASN A 70 21.05 0.70 2.17
CA ASN A 70 20.56 -0.35 3.05
C ASN A 70 21.55 -0.62 4.17
N THR A 71 21.05 -0.91 5.36
CA THR A 71 21.88 -1.08 6.58
C THR A 71 22.75 -2.35 6.56
N ALA A 72 22.46 -3.29 5.67
CA ALA A 72 23.05 -4.62 5.58
C ALA A 72 22.89 -5.44 6.87
N ASN A 73 21.80 -5.21 7.60
CA ASN A 73 21.40 -5.97 8.78
C ASN A 73 19.86 -5.98 8.92
N THR A 74 19.35 -6.53 10.02
CA THR A 74 17.90 -6.66 10.31
C THR A 74 17.46 -5.87 11.55
N ALA A 75 18.25 -4.92 12.03
CA ALA A 75 17.88 -4.05 13.14
C ALA A 75 16.73 -3.12 12.73
N SER A 76 15.90 -2.69 13.70
CA SER A 76 14.87 -1.68 13.46
C SER A 76 15.47 -0.28 13.29
N ALA A 77 14.70 0.63 12.70
CA ALA A 77 15.08 2.03 12.52
C ALA A 77 15.39 2.72 13.86
N GLU A 78 14.62 2.39 14.91
CA GLU A 78 14.89 2.89 16.25
C GLU A 78 16.23 2.36 16.80
N ASN A 79 16.56 1.09 16.54
CA ASN A 79 17.83 0.51 17.01
C ASN A 79 19.03 1.07 16.26
N GLU A 80 18.89 1.36 14.96
CA GLU A 80 19.90 2.09 14.18
C GLU A 80 20.11 3.50 14.74
N ALA A 81 19.04 4.21 15.09
CA ALA A 81 19.13 5.52 15.73
C ALA A 81 19.79 5.44 17.12
N LYS A 82 19.45 4.43 17.94
CA LYS A 82 20.10 4.15 19.23
C LYS A 82 21.58 3.87 19.06
N ASN A 83 22.00 3.22 17.98
CA ASN A 83 23.41 2.98 17.71
C ASN A 83 24.16 4.31 17.51
N LEU A 84 23.63 5.21 16.69
CA LEU A 84 24.21 6.55 16.47
C LEU A 84 24.23 7.40 17.75
N ALA A 85 23.30 7.18 18.67
CA ALA A 85 23.22 7.88 19.96
C ALA A 85 24.24 7.38 21.00
N ASN A 86 24.57 6.09 20.99
CA ASN A 86 25.30 5.46 22.09
C ASN A 86 26.74 5.07 21.73
N ASN A 87 27.04 4.87 20.44
CA ASN A 87 28.34 4.37 20.01
C ASN A 87 29.13 5.42 19.20
N PRO A 88 30.44 5.60 19.47
CA PRO A 88 31.30 6.38 18.60
C PRO A 88 31.49 5.67 17.25
N GLY A 89 31.77 6.41 16.18
CA GLY A 89 31.98 5.82 14.87
C GLY A 89 32.22 6.85 13.76
N LYS A 90 32.53 6.37 12.55
CA LYS A 90 32.89 7.21 11.39
C LYS A 90 31.80 7.37 10.33
N SER A 91 30.63 6.74 10.51
CA SER A 91 29.51 6.82 9.54
C SER A 91 28.18 7.15 10.19
N SER A 92 27.36 7.96 9.54
CA SER A 92 26.02 8.34 10.02
C SER A 92 25.11 8.61 8.84
N PHE A 93 23.82 8.78 9.10
CA PHE A 93 22.77 9.01 8.11
C PHE A 93 21.68 9.90 8.73
N GLN A 94 20.94 10.63 7.89
CA GLN A 94 19.86 11.49 8.36
C GLN A 94 18.64 10.68 8.78
N TYR A 95 18.30 9.60 8.07
CA TYR A 95 17.12 8.80 8.36
C TYR A 95 17.42 7.31 8.36
N ALA A 96 16.82 6.58 9.30
CA ALA A 96 16.61 5.15 9.21
C ALA A 96 15.12 4.87 8.94
N VAL A 97 14.84 3.92 8.07
CA VAL A 97 13.49 3.51 7.68
C VAL A 97 13.36 2.00 7.80
N ASP A 98 12.32 1.52 8.46
CA ASP A 98 11.93 0.11 8.45
C ASP A 98 10.44 -0.05 8.08
N ASP A 99 9.90 -1.25 8.28
CA ASP A 99 8.51 -1.58 7.95
C ASP A 99 7.49 -0.78 8.78
N ALA A 100 7.87 -0.31 9.97
CA ALA A 100 6.97 0.35 10.92
C ALA A 100 7.21 1.87 11.00
N ASP A 101 8.47 2.29 11.02
CA ASP A 101 8.88 3.62 11.45
C ASP A 101 9.84 4.32 10.48
N ILE A 102 9.81 5.64 10.53
CA ILE A 102 10.79 6.55 9.92
C ILE A 102 11.42 7.33 11.07
N VAL A 103 12.71 7.15 11.31
CA VAL A 103 13.42 7.76 12.43
C VAL A 103 14.51 8.69 11.91
N GLN A 104 14.39 9.99 12.22
CA GLN A 104 15.45 10.96 11.91
C GLN A 104 16.56 10.88 12.95
N CYS A 105 17.78 10.64 12.48
CA CYS A 105 18.97 10.46 13.32
C CYS A 105 19.91 11.67 13.30
N VAL A 106 19.97 12.42 12.20
CA VAL A 106 20.76 13.66 12.01
C VAL A 106 19.86 14.70 11.33
N HIS A 107 19.99 16.00 11.66
CA HIS A 107 19.22 17.04 10.98
C HIS A 107 19.57 17.11 9.49
N ASP A 108 18.61 17.52 8.66
CA ASP A 108 18.81 17.61 7.21
C ASP A 108 19.87 18.65 6.80
N TYR A 109 20.01 19.73 7.58
CA TYR A 109 21.01 20.78 7.35
C TYR A 109 22.42 20.39 7.83
N ASP A 110 22.53 19.34 8.65
CA ASP A 110 23.80 18.79 9.10
C ASP A 110 24.32 17.75 8.09
N THR A 111 25.64 17.64 8.02
CA THR A 111 26.33 16.73 7.10
C THR A 111 26.59 15.38 7.79
N ALA A 112 25.71 14.41 7.55
CA ALA A 112 25.95 13.01 7.90
C ALA A 112 27.06 12.40 7.03
N TRP A 113 27.75 11.37 7.54
CA TRP A 113 28.92 10.76 6.91
C TRP A 113 28.56 9.41 6.28
N ALA A 114 27.81 9.42 5.17
CA ALA A 114 27.19 8.22 4.59
C ALA A 114 27.76 7.80 3.22
N VAL A 115 27.95 8.75 2.30
CA VAL A 115 28.21 8.50 0.87
C VAL A 115 29.67 8.59 0.46
N GLY A 116 30.59 8.71 1.43
CA GLY A 116 32.02 8.97 1.17
C GLY A 116 32.69 7.99 0.20
N ALA A 117 33.61 8.52 -0.61
CA ALA A 117 34.46 7.75 -1.52
C ALA A 117 35.71 7.20 -0.82
N TRP A 118 36.20 6.05 -1.28
CA TRP A 118 37.47 5.46 -0.85
C TRP A 118 38.60 5.80 -1.83
N THR A 119 39.84 5.50 -1.42
CA THR A 119 41.04 5.72 -2.25
C THR A 119 40.87 5.09 -3.64
N GLY A 120 41.04 5.91 -4.68
CA GLY A 120 40.90 5.50 -6.08
C GLY A 120 39.50 5.68 -6.67
N ALA A 121 38.47 5.94 -5.85
CA ALA A 121 37.15 6.35 -6.33
C ALA A 121 37.04 7.89 -6.34
N ARG A 122 36.43 8.45 -7.38
CA ARG A 122 36.07 9.87 -7.44
C ARG A 122 34.67 10.06 -6.88
N GLN A 123 34.54 10.96 -5.90
CA GLN A 123 33.24 11.40 -5.40
C GLN A 123 32.48 12.15 -6.51
N LEU A 124 31.22 11.76 -6.75
CA LEU A 124 30.32 12.45 -7.68
C LEU A 124 29.26 13.25 -6.91
N ILE A 125 28.73 12.67 -5.83
CA ILE A 125 27.74 13.29 -4.93
C ILE A 125 28.29 13.20 -3.51
N GLY A 126 28.57 14.33 -2.87
CA GLY A 126 29.19 14.37 -1.55
C GLY A 126 28.20 14.32 -0.38
N ASN A 127 28.70 13.95 0.80
CA ASN A 127 27.96 13.97 2.07
C ASN A 127 27.25 15.30 2.33
N ASN A 128 27.92 16.41 2.04
CA ASN A 128 27.40 17.77 2.23
C ASN A 128 26.40 18.20 1.15
N GLN A 129 26.01 17.30 0.25
CA GLN A 129 25.01 17.56 -0.79
C GLN A 129 23.83 16.62 -0.71
N SER A 130 23.91 15.54 0.08
CA SER A 130 22.90 14.49 0.14
C SER A 130 22.24 14.41 1.51
N ILE A 131 20.94 14.12 1.50
CA ILE A 131 20.23 13.54 2.64
C ILE A 131 20.30 12.01 2.46
N SER A 132 20.92 11.31 3.40
CA SER A 132 21.08 9.86 3.35
C SER A 132 20.01 9.14 4.15
N ILE A 133 19.32 8.21 3.48
CA ILE A 133 18.26 7.35 4.02
C ILE A 133 18.77 5.91 4.03
N GLU A 134 18.90 5.33 5.23
CA GLU A 134 19.17 3.90 5.42
C GLU A 134 17.87 3.11 5.54
N VAL A 135 17.60 2.22 4.58
CA VAL A 135 16.51 1.26 4.70
C VAL A 135 17.02 0.03 5.46
N CYS A 136 16.37 -0.30 6.57
CA CYS A 136 16.73 -1.40 7.47
C CYS A 136 16.49 -2.74 6.77
N ASN A 137 17.53 -3.28 6.14
CA ASN A 137 17.42 -4.43 5.27
C ASN A 137 18.79 -5.13 5.08
N PRO A 138 18.84 -6.48 5.10
CA PRO A 138 20.08 -7.25 5.05
C PRO A 138 20.77 -7.27 3.66
N GLY A 139 20.24 -6.54 2.67
CA GLY A 139 20.75 -6.49 1.30
C GLY A 139 19.92 -7.28 0.29
N THR A 140 18.70 -7.67 0.66
CA THR A 140 17.69 -8.28 -0.21
C THR A 140 16.81 -7.19 -0.83
N ARG A 141 15.80 -7.59 -1.60
CA ARG A 141 14.72 -6.68 -2.01
C ARG A 141 14.09 -6.07 -0.76
N PHE A 142 13.79 -4.77 -0.81
CA PHE A 142 13.10 -4.11 0.29
C PHE A 142 11.68 -4.67 0.40
N SER A 143 11.19 -4.78 1.64
CA SER A 143 9.79 -5.11 1.91
C SER A 143 8.89 -4.01 1.34
N GLN A 144 7.64 -4.33 1.02
CA GLN A 144 6.72 -3.27 0.58
C GLN A 144 6.51 -2.21 1.65
N ALA A 145 6.39 -2.60 2.93
CA ALA A 145 6.17 -1.66 4.03
C ALA A 145 7.33 -0.65 4.14
N SER A 146 8.58 -1.10 4.05
CA SER A 146 9.74 -0.21 4.03
C SER A 146 9.81 0.63 2.75
N ILE A 147 9.39 0.11 1.59
CA ILE A 147 9.26 0.88 0.34
C ILE A 147 8.22 2.00 0.49
N GLU A 148 7.08 1.75 1.14
CA GLU A 148 6.05 2.78 1.38
C GLU A 148 6.54 3.87 2.32
N ASN A 149 7.24 3.49 3.40
CA ASN A 149 7.83 4.47 4.31
C ASN A 149 8.97 5.25 3.64
N LEU A 150 9.80 4.59 2.82
CA LEU A 150 10.80 5.24 1.99
C LEU A 150 10.15 6.24 1.03
N ARG A 151 9.10 5.84 0.30
CA ARG A 151 8.35 6.72 -0.61
C ARG A 151 7.82 7.95 0.10
N LYS A 152 7.14 7.78 1.24
CA LYS A 152 6.60 8.91 2.02
C LYS A 152 7.69 9.91 2.38
N LEU A 153 8.85 9.42 2.84
CA LEU A 153 9.98 10.26 3.17
C LEU A 153 10.60 10.92 1.92
N VAL A 154 10.81 10.17 0.84
CA VAL A 154 11.41 10.68 -0.40
C VAL A 154 10.55 11.78 -1.00
N LEU A 155 9.25 11.56 -1.20
CA LEU A 155 8.34 12.56 -1.75
C LEU A 155 8.28 13.81 -0.87
N HIS A 156 8.22 13.63 0.45
CA HIS A 156 8.25 14.73 1.39
C HIS A 156 9.52 15.59 1.27
N LEU A 157 10.69 14.96 1.22
CA LEU A 157 11.97 15.65 1.07
C LEU A 157 12.10 16.32 -0.31
N MET A 158 11.58 15.67 -1.37
CA MET A 158 11.53 16.24 -2.71
C MET A 158 10.69 17.51 -2.76
N GLU A 159 9.46 17.46 -2.25
CA GLU A 159 8.55 18.61 -2.18
C GLU A 159 9.16 19.74 -1.34
N TYR A 160 9.62 19.41 -0.13
CA TYR A 160 10.06 20.41 0.83
C TYR A 160 11.34 21.15 0.42
N TYR A 161 12.30 20.42 -0.18
CA TYR A 161 13.57 21.01 -0.61
C TYR A 161 13.65 21.32 -2.10
N GLY A 162 12.60 21.02 -2.88
CA GLY A 162 12.60 21.16 -4.34
C GLY A 162 13.62 20.23 -5.01
N ILE A 163 13.82 19.02 -4.48
CA ILE A 163 14.77 18.05 -5.04
C ILE A 163 14.06 17.32 -6.20
N PRO A 164 14.57 17.41 -7.44
CA PRO A 164 13.93 16.72 -8.57
C PRO A 164 14.12 15.20 -8.46
N ALA A 165 13.22 14.43 -9.07
CA ALA A 165 13.29 12.96 -9.11
C ALA A 165 14.66 12.45 -9.58
N SER A 166 15.28 13.10 -10.57
CA SER A 166 16.62 12.75 -11.08
C SER A 166 17.75 12.83 -10.04
N ASN A 167 17.50 13.49 -8.90
CA ASN A 167 18.45 13.64 -7.81
C ASN A 167 18.16 12.69 -6.63
N VAL A 168 17.23 11.75 -6.81
CA VAL A 168 17.08 10.60 -5.91
C VAL A 168 17.93 9.46 -6.46
N VAL A 169 18.94 9.07 -5.70
CA VAL A 169 20.03 8.21 -6.17
C VAL A 169 20.28 7.06 -5.20
N ARG A 170 20.96 6.01 -5.65
CA ARG A 170 21.54 4.99 -4.76
C ARG A 170 22.90 5.47 -4.27
N HIS A 171 23.38 4.93 -3.14
CA HIS A 171 24.81 5.07 -2.80
C HIS A 171 25.73 4.58 -3.95
N TRP A 172 25.30 3.55 -4.68
CA TRP A 172 25.95 3.08 -5.92
C TRP A 172 26.26 4.20 -6.92
N ASP A 173 25.40 5.21 -7.04
CA ASP A 173 25.52 6.30 -8.02
C ASP A 173 26.41 7.45 -7.51
N CYS A 174 26.73 7.51 -6.21
CA CYS A 174 27.39 8.67 -5.60
C CYS A 174 28.90 8.80 -5.89
N HIS A 175 29.53 7.77 -6.47
CA HIS A 175 30.96 7.79 -6.75
C HIS A 175 31.35 6.76 -7.83
N THR A 176 32.47 6.98 -8.51
CA THR A 176 32.90 6.14 -9.65
C THR A 176 33.18 4.68 -9.29
N GLY A 177 33.48 4.41 -8.03
CA GLY A 177 33.72 3.07 -7.49
C GLY A 177 32.48 2.20 -7.33
N ARG A 178 31.26 2.76 -7.49
CA ARG A 178 29.99 2.01 -7.53
C ARG A 178 29.82 1.01 -6.38
N LYS A 179 29.66 1.52 -5.16
CA LYS A 179 29.54 0.71 -3.94
C LYS A 179 28.26 -0.08 -4.06
N ARG A 180 28.33 -1.37 -3.74
CA ARG A 180 27.18 -2.29 -3.77
C ARG A 180 26.18 -1.98 -2.64
N CYS A 181 25.56 -0.81 -2.72
CA CYS A 181 24.56 -0.30 -1.78
C CYS A 181 23.57 0.61 -2.53
N PRO A 182 22.25 0.40 -2.41
CA PRO A 182 21.63 -0.75 -1.75
C PRO A 182 21.96 -2.06 -2.48
N ALA A 183 22.27 -3.14 -1.77
CA ALA A 183 22.90 -4.32 -2.37
C ALA A 183 22.08 -4.99 -3.49
N TYR A 184 20.76 -5.14 -3.30
CA TYR A 184 19.83 -5.71 -4.29
C TYR A 184 19.62 -4.78 -5.49
N TYR A 185 19.57 -3.47 -5.25
CA TYR A 185 19.30 -2.44 -6.26
C TYR A 185 20.56 -1.92 -6.96
N SER A 186 21.73 -2.47 -6.65
CA SER A 186 23.02 -2.07 -7.23
C SER A 186 23.18 -2.58 -8.67
N GLY A 187 24.06 -1.94 -9.44
CA GLY A 187 24.34 -2.32 -10.82
C GLY A 187 23.83 -1.31 -11.85
N ALA A 188 24.58 -1.17 -12.95
CA ALA A 188 24.14 -0.39 -14.10
C ALA A 188 22.95 -1.08 -14.76
N GLY A 189 21.90 -0.32 -15.09
CA GLY A 189 20.70 -0.86 -15.75
C GLY A 189 19.86 -1.80 -14.86
N ASN A 190 20.02 -1.76 -13.53
CA ASN A 190 19.19 -2.55 -12.62
C ASN A 190 17.70 -2.18 -12.79
N ARG A 191 16.90 -3.13 -13.29
CA ARG A 191 15.48 -2.92 -13.61
C ARG A 191 14.64 -2.67 -12.37
N ASP A 192 14.91 -3.37 -11.28
CA ASP A 192 14.17 -3.24 -10.02
C ASP A 192 14.44 -1.89 -9.35
N TRP A 193 15.65 -1.35 -9.49
CA TRP A 193 15.93 0.04 -9.12
C TRP A 193 15.14 1.01 -10.01
N GLY A 194 15.10 0.79 -11.32
CA GLY A 194 14.31 1.65 -12.22
C GLY A 194 12.84 1.71 -11.82
N GLN A 195 12.25 0.57 -11.47
CA GLN A 195 10.88 0.47 -10.96
C GLN A 195 10.72 1.14 -9.60
N LEU A 196 11.58 0.82 -8.63
CA LEU A 196 11.54 1.41 -7.29
C LEU A 196 11.72 2.93 -7.36
N HIS A 197 12.68 3.42 -8.14
CA HIS A 197 12.95 4.84 -8.32
C HIS A 197 11.75 5.56 -8.95
N ALA A 198 11.21 5.04 -10.06
CA ALA A 198 10.01 5.60 -10.68
C ALA A 198 8.84 5.64 -9.70
N TYR A 199 8.72 4.59 -8.86
CA TYR A 199 7.77 4.57 -7.78
C TYR A 199 8.07 5.68 -6.77
N ILE A 200 9.13 5.60 -5.96
CA ILE A 200 9.38 6.53 -4.84
C ILE A 200 9.53 8.01 -5.22
N THR A 201 9.65 8.37 -6.50
CA THR A 201 9.84 9.74 -6.99
C THR A 201 8.69 10.33 -7.81
N SER A 202 7.64 9.57 -8.14
CA SER A 202 6.51 10.10 -8.91
C SER A 202 5.48 10.76 -7.99
N GLU A 203 5.21 12.06 -8.20
CA GLU A 203 4.02 12.70 -7.65
C GLU A 203 2.78 12.21 -8.40
N GLY A 204 1.85 11.68 -7.63
CA GLY A 204 0.85 10.71 -8.03
C GLY A 204 0.62 9.85 -6.80
N GLU A 205 -0.64 9.64 -6.44
CA GLU A 205 -1.09 9.27 -5.10
C GLU A 205 -0.17 8.26 -4.38
N SER A 206 0.21 8.59 -3.15
CA SER A 206 0.82 7.64 -2.22
C SER A 206 0.05 6.32 -2.26
N MET A 207 0.68 5.17 -2.60
CA MET A 207 -0.02 3.87 -2.50
C MET A 207 -0.19 3.40 -1.05
N ALA A 208 -0.06 4.31 -0.10
CA ALA A 208 -0.67 4.17 1.21
C ALA A 208 -2.19 4.37 1.06
N GLN A 209 -2.86 3.30 0.64
CA GLN A 209 -4.31 3.03 0.57
C GLN A 209 -4.90 2.92 -0.85
N GLY A 210 -4.94 1.68 -1.36
CA GLY A 210 -6.01 1.25 -2.25
C GLY A 210 -5.63 1.05 -3.71
N GLN A 211 -6.56 0.39 -4.40
CA GLN A 211 -6.55 0.13 -5.83
C GLN A 211 -6.56 1.43 -6.62
N VAL A 212 -5.68 1.54 -7.63
CA VAL A 212 -5.72 2.62 -8.63
C VAL A 212 -6.29 2.04 -9.93
N PRO A 213 -7.62 2.10 -10.14
CA PRO A 213 -8.20 1.56 -11.36
C PRO A 213 -7.85 2.48 -12.54
N GLY A 214 -7.35 1.90 -13.64
CA GLY A 214 -7.16 2.62 -14.91
C GLY A 214 -8.48 3.06 -15.54
N ALA A 215 -8.51 3.45 -16.81
CA ALA A 215 -9.77 3.74 -17.50
C ALA A 215 -10.52 2.45 -17.87
N ALA A 216 -11.85 2.42 -17.67
CA ALA A 216 -12.67 1.30 -18.11
C ALA A 216 -12.78 1.28 -19.63
N VAL A 217 -12.61 0.10 -20.24
CA VAL A 217 -12.76 -0.08 -21.69
C VAL A 217 -14.22 -0.29 -22.10
N ASN A 218 -15.07 -0.75 -21.18
CA ASN A 218 -16.51 -0.90 -21.40
C ASN A 218 -17.29 -0.60 -20.11
N ALA A 219 -18.05 0.50 -20.09
CA ALA A 219 -18.79 0.93 -18.91
C ALA A 219 -20.02 0.06 -18.59
N ALA A 220 -20.49 -0.76 -19.53
CA ALA A 220 -21.65 -1.64 -19.40
C ALA A 220 -21.29 -3.15 -19.36
N GLY A 221 -19.99 -3.46 -19.27
CA GLY A 221 -19.48 -4.83 -19.18
C GLY A 221 -19.55 -5.40 -17.76
N LEU A 222 -18.49 -6.09 -17.34
CA LEU A 222 -18.36 -6.64 -15.99
C LEU A 222 -18.16 -5.51 -14.98
N ASN A 223 -18.65 -5.72 -13.75
CA ASN A 223 -18.15 -5.04 -12.57
C ASN A 223 -17.47 -6.08 -11.66
N TYR A 224 -16.37 -5.71 -11.03
CA TYR A 224 -15.65 -6.63 -10.15
C TYR A 224 -14.81 -5.88 -9.12
N ARG A 225 -14.49 -6.55 -8.01
CA ARG A 225 -13.62 -6.01 -6.95
C ARG A 225 -12.80 -7.12 -6.30
N ALA A 226 -11.65 -6.75 -5.75
CA ALA A 226 -10.76 -7.64 -5.04
C ALA A 226 -10.82 -7.40 -3.52
N HIS A 227 -10.70 -8.48 -2.75
CA HIS A 227 -10.33 -8.47 -1.35
C HIS A 227 -8.82 -8.72 -1.26
N VAL A 228 -8.08 -7.72 -0.81
CA VAL A 228 -6.62 -7.77 -0.72
C VAL A 228 -6.19 -7.85 0.75
N GLN A 229 -5.20 -8.68 1.03
CA GLN A 229 -4.60 -8.82 2.36
C GLN A 229 -4.34 -7.46 3.00
N THR A 230 -4.72 -7.32 4.28
CA THR A 230 -4.62 -6.09 5.11
C THR A 230 -5.40 -4.86 4.63
N LEU A 231 -5.79 -4.78 3.34
CA LEU A 231 -6.58 -3.68 2.78
C LEU A 231 -8.08 -3.95 2.80
N GLY A 232 -8.47 -5.23 2.83
CA GLY A 232 -9.87 -5.63 2.76
C GLY A 232 -10.42 -5.53 1.34
N TRP A 233 -11.73 -5.34 1.22
CA TRP A 233 -12.37 -5.13 -0.08
C TRP A 233 -12.08 -3.72 -0.62
N LEU A 234 -11.54 -3.67 -1.84
CA LEU A 234 -11.32 -2.43 -2.59
C LEU A 234 -12.57 -2.02 -3.36
N ASP A 235 -12.57 -0.81 -3.92
CA ASP A 235 -13.66 -0.29 -4.73
C ASP A 235 -13.94 -1.14 -5.97
N SER A 236 -15.19 -1.14 -6.43
CA SER A 236 -15.54 -1.84 -7.66
C SER A 236 -14.95 -1.17 -8.89
N VAL A 237 -14.45 -1.99 -9.79
CA VAL A 237 -13.96 -1.60 -11.11
C VAL A 237 -14.81 -2.24 -12.20
N ARG A 238 -14.54 -1.86 -13.45
CA ARG A 238 -15.20 -2.33 -14.66
C ARG A 238 -14.19 -2.91 -15.64
N ASP A 239 -14.70 -3.45 -16.74
CA ASP A 239 -13.91 -4.02 -17.84
C ASP A 239 -12.60 -3.27 -18.10
N GLY A 240 -11.50 -4.01 -18.06
CA GLY A 240 -10.14 -3.55 -18.36
C GLY A 240 -9.44 -2.83 -17.20
N GLN A 241 -10.16 -2.43 -16.14
CA GLN A 241 -9.54 -1.81 -14.98
C GLN A 241 -8.92 -2.86 -14.05
N VAL A 242 -7.88 -2.46 -13.32
CA VAL A 242 -7.20 -3.36 -12.38
C VAL A 242 -8.01 -3.47 -11.09
N ALA A 243 -8.41 -4.69 -10.71
CA ALA A 243 -8.88 -4.98 -9.36
C ALA A 243 -7.78 -5.59 -8.51
N GLY A 244 -7.48 -5.00 -7.35
CA GLY A 244 -6.38 -5.41 -6.48
C GLY A 244 -5.18 -4.46 -6.53
N THR A 245 -4.00 -4.99 -6.22
CA THR A 245 -2.73 -4.22 -6.19
C THR A 245 -1.69 -4.89 -7.06
N THR A 246 -0.82 -4.13 -7.73
CA THR A 246 0.27 -4.70 -8.55
C THR A 246 1.61 -4.41 -7.93
N GLY A 247 2.43 -5.43 -7.69
CA GLY A 247 3.80 -5.30 -7.22
C GLY A 247 3.94 -4.86 -5.77
N GLN A 248 2.87 -5.01 -4.97
CA GLN A 248 2.85 -4.61 -3.56
C GLN A 248 3.13 -5.77 -2.59
N GLY A 249 3.29 -7.01 -3.07
CA GLY A 249 3.40 -8.20 -2.23
C GLY A 249 2.14 -8.48 -1.41
N LEU A 250 1.00 -7.86 -1.75
CA LEU A 250 -0.27 -8.05 -1.07
C LEU A 250 -1.11 -9.05 -1.86
N GLN A 251 -1.35 -10.21 -1.26
CA GLN A 251 -2.13 -11.28 -1.87
C GLN A 251 -3.61 -10.89 -2.01
N LEU A 252 -4.17 -11.24 -3.16
CA LEU A 252 -5.60 -11.29 -3.40
C LEU A 252 -6.15 -12.54 -2.70
N GLU A 253 -7.05 -12.34 -1.74
CA GLU A 253 -7.69 -13.43 -0.98
C GLU A 253 -9.02 -13.85 -1.62
N ALA A 254 -9.77 -12.88 -2.18
CA ALA A 254 -11.04 -13.12 -2.86
C ALA A 254 -11.37 -12.12 -3.96
N VAL A 255 -12.26 -12.51 -4.88
CA VAL A 255 -12.87 -11.65 -5.90
C VAL A 255 -14.39 -11.72 -5.78
N LYS A 256 -15.06 -10.61 -6.13
CA LYS A 256 -16.48 -10.58 -6.48
C LYS A 256 -16.64 -10.13 -7.92
N ILE A 257 -17.53 -10.78 -8.65
CA ILE A 257 -17.80 -10.50 -10.07
C ILE A 257 -19.30 -10.33 -10.24
N THR A 258 -19.70 -9.16 -10.73
CA THR A 258 -21.08 -8.86 -11.14
C THR A 258 -21.09 -8.68 -12.66
N PRO A 259 -21.42 -9.74 -13.41
CA PRO A 259 -21.50 -9.66 -14.86
C PRO A 259 -22.75 -8.88 -15.32
N PRO A 260 -22.84 -8.48 -16.59
CA PRO A 260 -24.04 -7.87 -17.16
C PRO A 260 -25.17 -8.92 -17.34
N GLU A 261 -26.32 -8.46 -17.81
CA GLU A 261 -27.47 -9.33 -18.09
C GLU A 261 -27.18 -10.30 -19.25
N GLY A 262 -27.73 -11.52 -19.18
CA GLY A 262 -27.47 -12.58 -20.16
C GLY A 262 -26.08 -13.21 -20.06
N VAL A 263 -25.34 -12.95 -18.96
CA VAL A 263 -24.06 -13.60 -18.65
C VAL A 263 -24.18 -14.35 -17.32
N GLU A 264 -23.82 -15.63 -17.35
CA GLU A 264 -23.68 -16.48 -16.17
C GLU A 264 -22.29 -17.14 -16.18
N LEU A 265 -21.62 -17.15 -15.01
CA LEU A 265 -20.28 -17.68 -14.86
C LEU A 265 -20.22 -18.78 -13.79
N THR A 266 -19.34 -19.75 -14.02
CA THR A 266 -18.72 -20.60 -13.00
C THR A 266 -17.25 -20.21 -12.86
N VAL A 267 -16.77 -20.01 -11.64
CA VAL A 267 -15.37 -19.65 -11.37
C VAL A 267 -14.73 -20.72 -10.50
N LEU A 268 -13.52 -21.15 -10.87
CA LEU A 268 -12.66 -21.97 -10.04
C LEU A 268 -11.49 -21.11 -9.56
N ALA A 269 -11.21 -21.17 -8.26
CA ALA A 269 -10.03 -20.53 -7.66
C ALA A 269 -9.15 -21.59 -7.01
N HIS A 270 -7.85 -21.57 -7.31
CA HIS A 270 -6.84 -22.31 -6.58
C HIS A 270 -6.37 -21.46 -5.40
N ILE A 271 -6.62 -21.93 -4.18
CA ILE A 271 -6.32 -21.20 -2.95
C ILE A 271 -5.27 -21.98 -2.17
N GLU A 272 -4.33 -21.28 -1.56
CA GLU A 272 -3.34 -21.86 -0.66
C GLU A 272 -3.99 -22.81 0.35
N ASP A 273 -3.38 -23.98 0.55
CA ASP A 273 -3.78 -25.05 1.47
C ASP A 273 -5.19 -25.65 1.27
N ILE A 274 -5.96 -25.14 0.32
CA ILE A 274 -7.31 -25.63 -0.02
C ILE A 274 -7.32 -26.30 -1.40
N GLY A 275 -6.53 -25.78 -2.35
CA GLY A 275 -6.56 -26.20 -3.74
C GLY A 275 -7.71 -25.59 -4.53
N TRP A 276 -8.17 -26.29 -5.57
CA TRP A 276 -9.24 -25.81 -6.45
C TRP A 276 -10.62 -25.88 -5.78
N LYS A 277 -11.31 -24.74 -5.74
CA LYS A 277 -12.70 -24.62 -5.28
C LYS A 277 -13.58 -23.97 -6.36
N SER A 278 -14.77 -24.52 -6.56
CA SER A 278 -15.73 -24.08 -7.59
C SER A 278 -16.85 -23.22 -7.02
N TYR A 279 -17.23 -22.19 -7.78
CA TYR A 279 -18.27 -21.21 -7.47
C TYR A 279 -19.16 -21.02 -8.72
N ALA A 280 -20.37 -21.58 -8.72
CA ALA A 280 -21.28 -21.56 -9.87
C ALA A 280 -22.42 -20.54 -9.72
N GLY A 281 -23.08 -20.20 -10.83
CA GLY A 281 -24.31 -19.39 -10.85
C GLY A 281 -24.10 -17.87 -10.69
N ILE A 282 -22.93 -17.35 -11.05
CA ILE A 282 -22.61 -15.92 -10.94
C ILE A 282 -23.29 -15.15 -12.09
N ARG A 283 -24.32 -14.35 -11.79
CA ARG A 283 -25.11 -13.58 -12.78
C ARG A 283 -25.70 -12.28 -12.20
N LYS A 284 -26.13 -11.35 -13.07
CA LYS A 284 -26.78 -10.09 -12.67
C LYS A 284 -28.16 -10.33 -12.02
N GLY A 285 -28.58 -9.49 -11.07
CA GLY A 285 -29.94 -9.50 -10.49
C GLY A 285 -30.15 -10.52 -9.37
N ALA A 286 -29.10 -11.25 -9.06
CA ALA A 286 -28.92 -12.05 -7.89
C ALA A 286 -28.59 -11.06 -6.73
N SER A 287 -29.45 -10.98 -5.70
CA SER A 287 -29.50 -9.97 -4.61
C SER A 287 -28.25 -9.11 -4.32
N SER A 288 -28.45 -7.80 -4.43
CA SER A 288 -27.52 -6.68 -4.19
C SER A 288 -27.28 -6.35 -2.71
N GLY A 289 -26.46 -7.13 -2.02
CA GLY A 289 -26.05 -6.84 -0.64
C GLY A 289 -24.70 -7.46 -0.25
N GLU A 290 -23.84 -6.69 0.40
CA GLU A 290 -22.59 -7.17 0.97
C GLU A 290 -22.88 -8.18 2.10
N GLY A 291 -22.65 -9.47 1.82
CA GLY A 291 -22.72 -10.53 2.83
C GLY A 291 -23.52 -11.72 2.33
N SER A 292 -22.79 -12.75 1.89
CA SER A 292 -23.19 -14.16 1.79
C SER A 292 -24.70 -14.48 1.74
N SER A 293 -25.26 -14.65 0.53
CA SER A 293 -26.15 -15.77 0.20
C SER A 293 -26.45 -15.82 -1.31
N ALA A 294 -26.23 -16.99 -1.89
CA ALA A 294 -26.66 -17.51 -3.21
C ALA A 294 -26.44 -16.69 -4.50
N ASN A 295 -25.98 -15.43 -4.46
CA ASN A 295 -26.29 -14.52 -5.57
C ASN A 295 -25.26 -13.39 -5.83
N ASP A 296 -24.10 -13.42 -5.18
CA ASP A 296 -22.88 -12.66 -5.51
C ASP A 296 -21.73 -13.33 -4.74
N PRO A 297 -21.26 -14.50 -5.19
CA PRO A 297 -20.40 -15.34 -4.38
C PRO A 297 -19.04 -14.67 -4.18
N ILE A 298 -18.58 -14.72 -2.93
CA ILE A 298 -17.18 -14.43 -2.60
C ILE A 298 -16.36 -15.59 -3.15
N ILE A 299 -15.63 -15.35 -4.23
CA ILE A 299 -14.73 -16.32 -4.86
C ILE A 299 -13.40 -16.24 -4.15
N GLY A 300 -13.12 -17.17 -3.24
CA GLY A 300 -11.89 -17.17 -2.44
C GLY A 300 -12.16 -17.27 -0.95
N THR A 301 -11.30 -16.64 -0.17
CA THR A 301 -11.44 -16.51 1.29
C THR A 301 -11.33 -15.04 1.70
N VAL A 302 -11.93 -14.67 2.83
CA VAL A 302 -11.87 -13.30 3.36
C VAL A 302 -11.32 -13.37 4.77
N GLY A 303 -10.20 -12.70 5.02
CA GLY A 303 -9.61 -12.58 6.35
C GLY A 303 -8.98 -13.86 6.89
N GLN A 304 -8.78 -14.87 6.03
CA GLN A 304 -8.11 -16.12 6.40
C GLN A 304 -6.61 -16.09 6.11
N ALA A 305 -6.09 -15.00 5.51
CA ALA A 305 -4.69 -14.86 5.11
C ALA A 305 -4.20 -15.95 4.13
N LEU A 306 -5.11 -16.57 3.38
CA LEU A 306 -4.79 -17.53 2.32
C LEU A 306 -4.76 -16.82 0.96
N ARG A 307 -3.68 -17.01 0.20
CA ARG A 307 -3.54 -16.40 -1.13
C ARG A 307 -4.33 -17.18 -2.18
N MET A 308 -4.93 -16.47 -3.13
CA MET A 308 -5.33 -17.05 -4.41
C MET A 308 -4.08 -17.19 -5.29
N GLU A 309 -3.85 -18.36 -5.88
CA GLU A 309 -2.66 -18.62 -6.72
C GLU A 309 -3.02 -18.70 -8.21
N ALA A 310 -4.22 -19.22 -8.53
CA ALA A 310 -4.74 -19.32 -9.90
C ALA A 310 -6.27 -19.15 -9.94
N ILE A 311 -6.77 -18.73 -11.10
CA ILE A 311 -8.21 -18.56 -11.36
C ILE A 311 -8.58 -19.06 -12.76
N GLN A 312 -9.76 -19.66 -12.86
CA GLN A 312 -10.38 -20.09 -14.11
C GLN A 312 -11.83 -19.60 -14.13
N ILE A 313 -12.24 -18.91 -15.19
CA ILE A 313 -13.59 -18.38 -15.34
C ILE A 313 -14.24 -19.05 -16.56
N ILE A 314 -15.39 -19.67 -16.34
CA ILE A 314 -16.13 -20.47 -17.30
C ILE A 314 -17.52 -19.84 -17.49
N PRO A 315 -17.76 -19.12 -18.59
CA PRO A 315 -19.11 -18.67 -18.95
C PRO A 315 -20.01 -19.88 -19.21
N THR A 316 -21.09 -19.99 -18.43
CA THR A 316 -22.17 -20.97 -18.66
C THR A 316 -23.27 -20.38 -19.54
N GLU A 317 -23.41 -19.04 -19.54
CA GLU A 317 -24.21 -18.27 -20.48
C GLU A 317 -23.43 -17.01 -20.90
N ILE A 318 -23.41 -16.72 -22.21
CA ILE A 318 -22.78 -15.51 -22.75
C ILE A 318 -23.52 -15.09 -24.03
N PRO A 319 -23.80 -13.78 -24.26
CA PRO A 319 -24.50 -13.35 -25.46
C PRO A 319 -23.73 -13.70 -26.74
N ALA A 320 -24.45 -13.97 -27.82
CA ALA A 320 -23.84 -14.30 -29.10
C ALA A 320 -22.86 -13.21 -29.57
N GLY A 321 -21.67 -13.63 -29.99
CA GLY A 321 -20.61 -12.73 -30.45
C GLY A 321 -19.78 -12.08 -29.34
N LYS A 322 -20.08 -12.33 -28.05
CA LYS A 322 -19.28 -11.86 -26.92
C LYS A 322 -18.22 -12.87 -26.50
N GLN A 323 -17.09 -12.37 -26.01
CA GLN A 323 -16.01 -13.19 -25.45
C GLN A 323 -15.51 -12.60 -24.14
N LEU A 324 -15.14 -13.48 -23.20
CA LEU A 324 -14.52 -13.12 -21.93
C LEU A 324 -13.02 -13.41 -21.98
N LYS A 325 -12.20 -12.40 -21.71
CA LYS A 325 -10.76 -12.58 -21.48
C LYS A 325 -10.33 -11.97 -20.15
N TYR A 326 -9.25 -12.51 -19.59
CA TYR A 326 -8.71 -12.07 -18.31
C TYR A 326 -7.22 -12.35 -18.18
N GLN A 327 -6.58 -11.62 -17.27
CA GLN A 327 -5.20 -11.82 -16.87
C GLN A 327 -5.05 -11.49 -15.38
N VAL A 328 -4.00 -12.01 -14.76
CA VAL A 328 -3.69 -11.76 -13.34
C VAL A 328 -2.27 -11.26 -13.19
N HIS A 329 -2.02 -10.45 -12.15
CA HIS A 329 -0.69 -10.08 -11.73
C HIS A 329 -0.22 -11.07 -10.67
N VAL A 330 0.81 -11.85 -10.97
CA VAL A 330 1.40 -12.83 -10.07
C VAL A 330 2.61 -12.20 -9.36
N GLU A 331 2.69 -12.38 -8.06
CA GLU A 331 3.82 -12.00 -7.22
C GLU A 331 5.15 -12.42 -7.87
N ASP A 332 6.12 -11.49 -7.88
CA ASP A 332 7.43 -11.60 -8.52
C ASP A 332 7.47 -11.82 -10.05
N TYR A 333 6.36 -12.23 -10.68
CA TYR A 333 6.32 -12.54 -12.12
C TYR A 333 5.65 -11.46 -12.96
N GLY A 334 4.78 -10.65 -12.35
CA GLY A 334 4.05 -9.61 -13.03
C GLY A 334 2.77 -10.11 -13.69
N TRP A 335 2.26 -9.34 -14.66
CA TRP A 335 1.08 -9.71 -15.43
C TRP A 335 1.31 -10.96 -16.27
N THR A 336 0.39 -11.92 -16.20
CA THR A 336 0.28 -12.99 -17.19
C THR A 336 -0.11 -12.43 -18.55
N GLY A 337 -0.01 -13.24 -19.60
CA GLY A 337 -0.73 -12.94 -20.84
C GLY A 337 -2.25 -12.98 -20.63
N TRP A 338 -3.00 -12.31 -21.49
CA TRP A 338 -4.45 -12.48 -21.59
C TRP A 338 -4.80 -13.90 -22.00
N VAL A 339 -5.70 -14.53 -21.26
CA VAL A 339 -6.34 -15.79 -21.63
C VAL A 339 -7.81 -15.55 -21.93
N TYR A 340 -8.35 -16.29 -22.89
CA TYR A 340 -9.79 -16.34 -23.12
C TYR A 340 -10.39 -17.43 -22.25
N ALA A 341 -11.59 -17.19 -21.72
CA ALA A 341 -12.35 -18.24 -21.06
C ALA A 341 -12.54 -19.44 -22.02
N PRO A 342 -12.44 -20.70 -21.52
CA PRO A 342 -12.43 -21.08 -20.12
C PRO A 342 -11.03 -21.38 -19.55
N TYR A 343 -9.93 -20.90 -20.13
CA TYR A 343 -8.58 -21.33 -19.72
C TYR A 343 -8.09 -20.67 -18.44
N ALA A 344 -7.48 -21.43 -17.52
CA ALA A 344 -6.96 -20.90 -16.26
C ALA A 344 -5.75 -19.96 -16.46
N THR A 345 -5.55 -19.03 -15.52
CA THR A 345 -4.33 -18.19 -15.42
C THR A 345 -3.85 -18.10 -13.96
N GLY A 346 -2.59 -17.73 -13.76
CA GLY A 346 -1.89 -17.74 -12.47
C GLY A 346 -0.92 -18.92 -12.35
N THR A 347 -0.66 -19.36 -11.12
CA THR A 347 0.25 -20.48 -10.81
C THR A 347 -0.42 -21.47 -9.86
N VAL A 348 -0.01 -22.74 -9.94
CA VAL A 348 -0.49 -23.79 -9.02
C VAL A 348 0.75 -24.43 -8.38
N GLY A 349 0.81 -24.44 -7.06
CA GLY A 349 1.87 -25.13 -6.31
C GLY A 349 3.24 -24.46 -6.34
N LEU A 350 3.35 -23.23 -6.85
CA LEU A 350 4.58 -22.43 -6.82
C LEU A 350 4.66 -21.49 -5.61
N GLY A 351 3.61 -21.41 -4.80
CA GLY A 351 3.55 -20.53 -3.64
C GLY A 351 3.55 -19.04 -4.01
N LYS A 352 3.08 -18.68 -5.21
CA LYS A 352 3.02 -17.29 -5.69
C LYS A 352 1.59 -16.78 -5.66
N ALA A 353 1.39 -15.63 -4.99
CA ALA A 353 0.09 -15.02 -4.90
C ALA A 353 -0.31 -14.31 -6.20
N ILE A 354 -1.59 -14.34 -6.54
CA ILE A 354 -2.20 -13.32 -7.37
C ILE A 354 -2.32 -12.06 -6.51
N GLU A 355 -1.91 -10.91 -7.01
CA GLU A 355 -2.03 -9.60 -6.35
C GLU A 355 -3.16 -8.76 -6.96
N ALA A 356 -3.44 -8.96 -8.25
CA ALA A 356 -4.48 -8.25 -8.99
C ALA A 356 -5.05 -9.06 -10.17
N ILE A 357 -6.24 -8.67 -10.64
CA ILE A 357 -6.92 -9.24 -11.80
C ILE A 357 -7.48 -8.15 -12.72
N GLN A 358 -7.46 -8.42 -14.02
CA GLN A 358 -8.17 -7.65 -15.04
C GLN A 358 -9.07 -8.60 -15.85
N MET A 359 -10.29 -8.16 -16.14
CA MET A 359 -11.26 -8.89 -16.95
C MET A 359 -11.88 -7.97 -17.98
N VAL A 360 -12.19 -8.48 -19.17
CA VAL A 360 -12.86 -7.75 -20.25
C VAL A 360 -13.89 -8.66 -20.90
N LEU A 361 -15.12 -8.16 -21.03
CA LEU A 361 -16.17 -8.77 -21.85
C LEU A 361 -16.34 -7.93 -23.12
N GLU A 362 -15.82 -8.43 -24.24
CA GLU A 362 -15.80 -7.73 -25.53
C GLU A 362 -16.77 -8.29 -26.56
#